data_AF-A0A8J6TUW0-F1
#
_entry.id   AF-A0A8J6TUW0-F1
#
_cell.length_a   1.000
_cell.length_b   1.000
_cell.length_c   1.000
_cell.angle_alpha   90.00
_cell.angle_beta   90.00
_cell.angle_gamma   90.00
#
_symmetry.space_group_name_H-M   'P 1'
#
loop_
_entity.id
_entity.type
_entity.pdbx_description
1 polymer ?
#
loop_
_entity_poly.entity_id
_entity_poly.type
_entity_poly.pdbx_seq_one_letter_code
_entity_poly.pdbx_strand_id
1 'polypeptide(L)'
;MNLYPRSRSRRTRVRHRGVAATAAALLLVGLLSTGAAAQDSDPRIGLDPGYLDAEQAARNIELLANHPRSGPFDSAPGNFGFINSDLAFTGDYAIAGNFNGFQVYDVSDPADPTLVSQFVCPGGQGDVSVYGDLLFMSVEETRGRIDCGTQGVTDLVSEERFRGVRIFDISDINNPVQLDGVQTCRGSHTHTVVTDPDDDENIYIYNSGTAGVRSPEELPGCKNVALTKEPVTDPEATQWRIDVIKVPLDSPDDAEIVSQPRIFTDPDTGAFNGLQNTLPGELHPSGTPYSPLPNTNTCHDITAYPELGLAAGACQGNGILLDISDPANPQRLDAVADPNFSYWHSATLNNDGTKVVFTDEWGGGTQPRCRETDKPEWGADAIFDIVDGKMQFASYYKLPVPQTVNENCVAHNGSVVPVPGRDILVQAWYQGGLSLVDFTDSANPTEIAFFDRGPVSGESLVLAGLWSTYWYNGKVVGTEISRGLDTFGLLESEQMSRDEIAAASQVRLAEFNAQMQTRFTWEPSFEVAGARLDQLERSGDVN
;
A
#
# COMPACT_ATOMS: atom_id res chain seq x y z
N MET A 1 -67.70 -31.07 4.63
CA MET A 1 -67.57 -32.54 4.69
C MET A 1 -67.74 -33.11 3.29
N ASN A 2 -66.83 -34.01 2.90
CA ASN A 2 -66.76 -34.82 1.66
C ASN A 2 -66.42 -34.06 0.36
N LEU A 3 -65.16 -34.05 -0.07
CA LEU A 3 -64.39 -35.08 -0.81
C LEU A 3 -64.59 -34.97 -2.36
N TYR A 4 -63.49 -34.58 -3.01
CA TYR A 4 -63.06 -34.62 -4.44
C TYR A 4 -63.47 -35.90 -5.23
N PRO A 5 -63.19 -36.08 -6.57
CA PRO A 5 -62.60 -35.21 -7.60
C PRO A 5 -63.15 -35.36 -9.07
N ARG A 6 -62.58 -34.56 -9.99
CA ARG A 6 -62.16 -34.86 -11.41
C ARG A 6 -63.19 -35.09 -12.56
N SER A 7 -63.12 -34.16 -13.52
CA SER A 7 -62.72 -34.36 -14.95
C SER A 7 -63.72 -34.08 -16.10
N ARG A 8 -63.11 -33.55 -17.17
CA ARG A 8 -63.40 -33.63 -18.63
C ARG A 8 -64.30 -32.59 -19.33
N SER A 9 -63.58 -31.77 -20.12
CA SER A 9 -63.83 -31.13 -21.43
C SER A 9 -65.16 -31.33 -22.18
N ARG A 10 -65.68 -30.26 -22.79
CA ARG A 10 -65.64 -30.00 -24.25
C ARG A 10 -66.38 -28.70 -24.67
N ARG A 11 -65.73 -28.01 -25.61
CA ARG A 11 -66.15 -27.01 -26.63
C ARG A 11 -67.65 -26.77 -26.91
N THR A 12 -67.98 -25.49 -27.16
CA THR A 12 -68.86 -24.93 -28.24
C THR A 12 -68.74 -23.39 -28.22
N ARG A 13 -68.17 -22.68 -29.22
CA ARG A 13 -68.73 -22.15 -30.50
C ARG A 13 -70.19 -21.64 -30.39
N VAL A 14 -70.66 -20.50 -30.92
CA VAL A 14 -70.21 -19.26 -31.63
C VAL A 14 -71.49 -18.39 -31.74
N ARG A 15 -71.44 -17.05 -31.67
CA ARG A 15 -71.97 -16.12 -32.72
C ARG A 15 -71.97 -14.63 -32.34
N HIS A 16 -71.59 -13.86 -33.34
CA HIS A 16 -71.31 -12.42 -33.42
C HIS A 16 -72.53 -11.51 -33.59
N ARG A 17 -72.36 -10.24 -33.17
CA ARG A 17 -72.78 -8.97 -33.80
C ARG A 17 -71.77 -7.91 -33.28
N GLY A 18 -71.20 -6.93 -33.97
CA GLY A 18 -71.18 -6.46 -35.36
C GLY A 18 -70.56 -5.05 -35.41
N VAL A 19 -69.41 -4.91 -36.09
CA VAL A 19 -69.01 -3.86 -37.06
C VAL A 19 -68.72 -2.40 -36.61
N ALA A 20 -67.45 -1.98 -36.80
CA ALA A 20 -66.97 -0.82 -37.61
C ALA A 20 -65.46 -0.58 -37.28
N ALA A 21 -64.48 -1.01 -38.11
CA ALA A 21 -63.80 -0.26 -39.20
C ALA A 21 -63.19 1.08 -38.70
N THR A 22 -61.88 1.38 -38.77
CA THR A 22 -60.94 1.29 -39.91
C THR A 22 -59.46 1.48 -39.50
N ALA A 23 -58.58 0.76 -40.22
CA ALA A 23 -57.25 1.15 -40.73
C ALA A 23 -56.12 1.63 -39.78
N ALA A 24 -55.07 0.81 -39.64
CA ALA A 24 -53.77 1.02 -40.30
C ALA A 24 -52.78 -0.09 -39.89
N ALA A 25 -52.27 -0.83 -40.87
CA ALA A 25 -51.17 -1.77 -40.70
C ALA A 25 -49.85 -1.03 -40.93
N LEU A 26 -48.90 -1.11 -40.00
CA LEU A 26 -47.48 -0.82 -40.22
C LEU A 26 -46.65 -1.67 -39.23
N LEU A 27 -45.99 -2.68 -39.79
CA LEU A 27 -44.69 -3.25 -39.44
C LEU A 27 -44.23 -3.20 -37.96
N LEU A 28 -44.31 -4.35 -37.28
CA LEU A 28 -43.36 -4.69 -36.22
C LEU A 28 -41.97 -4.93 -36.86
N VAL A 29 -41.13 -3.90 -36.82
CA VAL A 29 -39.67 -4.01 -37.00
C VAL A 29 -39.05 -3.63 -35.65
N GLY A 30 -38.04 -4.41 -35.26
CA GLY A 30 -37.54 -4.53 -33.89
C GLY A 30 -37.20 -3.21 -33.21
N LEU A 31 -37.72 -3.08 -31.99
CA LEU A 31 -37.05 -2.34 -30.92
C LEU A 31 -36.04 -3.31 -30.30
N LEU A 32 -34.94 -3.55 -31.01
CA LEU A 32 -33.68 -3.79 -30.33
C LEU A 32 -33.37 -2.46 -29.64
N SER A 33 -33.39 -2.48 -28.32
CA SER A 33 -32.75 -1.46 -27.52
C SER A 33 -31.29 -1.37 -27.96
N THR A 34 -30.99 -0.41 -28.82
CA THR A 34 -29.65 0.12 -29.03
C THR A 34 -29.28 0.89 -27.76
N GLY A 35 -29.03 0.12 -26.70
CA GLY A 35 -28.48 0.56 -25.42
C GLY A 35 -27.16 -0.14 -25.14
N ALA A 36 -26.47 -0.64 -26.17
CA ALA A 36 -25.03 -0.79 -26.17
C ALA A 36 -24.45 0.54 -26.70
N ALA A 37 -24.63 1.61 -25.93
CA ALA A 37 -23.71 2.73 -26.04
C ALA A 37 -22.39 2.18 -25.52
N ALA A 38 -21.35 2.24 -26.36
CA ALA A 38 -20.01 1.77 -26.06
C ALA A 38 -19.63 2.19 -24.63
N GLN A 39 -19.59 1.21 -23.72
CA GLN A 39 -18.61 1.25 -22.65
C GLN A 39 -17.30 1.29 -23.45
N ASP A 40 -16.60 2.42 -23.45
CA ASP A 40 -15.21 2.42 -23.92
C ASP A 40 -14.57 1.22 -23.25
N SER A 41 -14.22 0.20 -24.04
CA SER A 41 -13.68 -1.03 -23.49
C SER A 41 -12.35 -0.64 -22.88
N ASP A 42 -12.32 -0.50 -21.56
CA ASP A 42 -11.09 -0.20 -20.83
C ASP A 42 -10.02 -1.18 -21.32
N PRO A 43 -8.88 -0.71 -21.85
CA PRO A 43 -7.91 -1.55 -22.55
C PRO A 43 -7.25 -2.58 -21.62
N ARG A 44 -7.43 -2.46 -20.31
CA ARG A 44 -6.97 -3.44 -19.31
C ARG A 44 -7.87 -4.68 -19.25
N ILE A 45 -9.09 -4.62 -19.80
CA ILE A 45 -10.01 -5.76 -19.78
C ILE A 45 -9.58 -6.81 -20.81
N GLY A 46 -9.25 -8.01 -20.32
CA GLY A 46 -9.00 -9.17 -21.16
C GLY A 46 -7.56 -9.29 -21.66
N LEU A 47 -6.61 -8.64 -21.00
CA LEU A 47 -5.18 -8.78 -21.28
C LEU A 47 -4.73 -10.24 -21.17
N ASP A 48 -4.01 -10.72 -22.19
CA ASP A 48 -3.49 -12.09 -22.21
C ASP A 48 -2.48 -12.32 -21.05
N PRO A 49 -2.53 -13.48 -20.37
CA PRO A 49 -1.65 -13.80 -19.25
C PRO A 49 -0.23 -14.17 -19.70
N GLY A 50 0.74 -13.96 -18.82
CA GLY A 50 2.14 -14.34 -19.05
C GLY A 50 3.04 -14.01 -17.87
N TYR A 51 4.13 -14.75 -17.68
CA TYR A 51 5.05 -14.45 -16.57
C TYR A 51 5.85 -13.18 -16.87
N LEU A 52 6.59 -13.18 -17.98
CA LEU A 52 7.40 -12.02 -18.41
C LEU A 52 6.87 -11.39 -19.71
N ASP A 53 5.85 -11.99 -20.32
CA ASP A 53 5.31 -11.68 -21.64
C ASP A 53 3.79 -11.47 -21.62
N ALA A 54 3.20 -11.20 -20.45
CA ALA A 54 1.81 -10.79 -20.35
C ALA A 54 1.52 -9.58 -21.24
N GLU A 55 0.32 -9.52 -21.82
CA GLU A 55 -0.15 -8.35 -22.54
C GLU A 55 -0.25 -7.16 -21.57
N GLN A 56 -0.01 -5.94 -22.07
CA GLN A 56 0.08 -4.74 -21.27
C GLN A 56 -0.83 -3.65 -21.84
N ALA A 57 -1.38 -2.82 -20.96
CA ALA A 57 -2.09 -1.61 -21.31
C ALA A 57 -1.61 -0.44 -20.47
N ALA A 58 -1.50 0.74 -21.07
CA ALA A 58 -1.10 1.94 -20.36
C ALA A 58 -1.80 3.18 -20.92
N ARG A 59 -1.99 4.19 -20.06
CA ARG A 59 -2.48 5.52 -20.42
C ARG A 59 -1.64 6.57 -19.70
N ASN A 60 -1.09 7.54 -20.44
CA ASN A 60 -0.32 8.68 -19.92
C ASN A 60 0.94 8.33 -19.09
N ILE A 61 1.39 7.08 -19.17
CA ILE A 61 2.63 6.57 -18.58
C ILE A 61 3.14 5.45 -19.48
N GLU A 62 4.45 5.22 -19.50
CA GLU A 62 5.06 4.11 -20.23
C GLU A 62 6.00 3.30 -19.32
N LEU A 63 6.03 1.97 -19.53
CA LEU A 63 7.06 1.11 -18.96
C LEU A 63 8.36 1.35 -19.74
N LEU A 64 9.40 1.78 -19.04
CA LEU A 64 10.72 2.06 -19.61
C LEU A 64 11.59 0.80 -19.59
N ALA A 65 11.65 0.12 -18.45
CA ALA A 65 12.35 -1.15 -18.30
C ALA A 65 11.72 -2.04 -17.23
N ASN A 66 11.76 -3.35 -17.50
CA ASN A 66 11.61 -4.41 -16.50
C ASN A 66 12.97 -5.09 -16.33
N HIS A 67 13.47 -5.15 -15.11
CA HIS A 67 14.67 -5.92 -14.75
C HIS A 67 14.26 -7.15 -13.92
N PRO A 68 14.22 -8.36 -14.52
CA PRO A 68 13.91 -9.59 -13.81
C PRO A 68 14.76 -9.83 -12.58
N ARG A 69 14.19 -10.53 -11.58
CA ARG A 69 14.98 -11.12 -10.49
C ARG A 69 16.03 -12.05 -11.09
N SER A 70 17.22 -12.06 -10.51
CA SER A 70 18.34 -12.87 -11.00
C SER A 70 19.21 -13.37 -9.86
N GLY A 71 20.11 -14.31 -10.17
CA GLY A 71 21.07 -14.83 -9.20
C GLY A 71 20.38 -15.51 -8.00
N PRO A 72 20.78 -15.22 -6.76
CA PRO A 72 20.22 -15.86 -5.56
C PRO A 72 18.78 -15.46 -5.25
N PHE A 73 18.20 -14.49 -5.97
CA PHE A 73 16.81 -14.07 -5.84
C PHE A 73 15.91 -14.60 -6.96
N ASP A 74 16.48 -15.30 -7.95
CA ASP A 74 15.72 -15.93 -9.02
C ASP A 74 14.90 -17.11 -8.48
N SER A 75 13.58 -16.99 -8.58
CA SER A 75 12.64 -18.03 -8.15
C SER A 75 11.37 -17.96 -8.98
N ALA A 76 10.72 -19.10 -9.17
CA ALA A 76 9.39 -19.15 -9.79
C ALA A 76 8.38 -18.25 -9.02
N PRO A 77 7.41 -17.65 -9.73
CA PRO A 77 6.30 -16.92 -9.13
C PRO A 77 5.57 -17.70 -8.04
N GLY A 78 5.10 -17.00 -7.01
CA GLY A 78 4.38 -17.60 -5.88
C GLY A 78 5.26 -18.28 -4.82
N ASN A 79 6.58 -18.26 -4.96
CA ASN A 79 7.47 -18.68 -3.89
C ASN A 79 7.59 -17.58 -2.83
N PHE A 80 6.87 -17.75 -1.72
CA PHE A 80 6.81 -16.79 -0.62
C PHE A 80 8.16 -16.45 0.02
N GLY A 81 9.15 -17.35 -0.05
CA GLY A 81 10.48 -17.08 0.51
C GLY A 81 11.27 -16.00 -0.24
N PHE A 82 10.82 -15.61 -1.44
CA PHE A 82 11.52 -14.72 -2.37
C PHE A 82 10.67 -13.54 -2.84
N ILE A 83 9.57 -13.22 -2.16
CA ILE A 83 8.73 -12.06 -2.49
C ILE A 83 9.60 -10.80 -2.42
N ASN A 84 9.59 -10.00 -3.51
CA ASN A 84 10.08 -8.63 -3.44
C ASN A 84 9.09 -7.79 -2.63
N SER A 85 9.62 -6.92 -1.78
CA SER A 85 8.87 -6.07 -0.89
C SER A 85 9.19 -4.59 -1.16
N ASP A 86 9.11 -3.73 -0.16
CA ASP A 86 9.19 -2.29 -0.36
C ASP A 86 10.57 -1.76 -0.82
N LEU A 87 10.60 -0.49 -1.24
CA LEU A 87 11.78 0.20 -1.79
C LEU A 87 12.28 1.31 -0.88
N ALA A 88 13.60 1.52 -0.93
CA ALA A 88 14.26 2.74 -0.47
C ALA A 88 15.19 3.29 -1.57
N PHE A 89 15.48 4.58 -1.55
CA PHE A 89 16.35 5.21 -2.54
C PHE A 89 17.40 6.10 -1.88
N THR A 90 18.62 6.08 -2.43
CA THR A 90 19.71 6.97 -2.04
C THR A 90 20.54 7.32 -3.28
N GLY A 91 20.69 8.62 -3.56
CA GLY A 91 21.37 9.09 -4.76
C GLY A 91 20.75 8.53 -6.05
N ASP A 92 21.54 7.80 -6.84
CA ASP A 92 21.08 7.14 -8.06
C ASP A 92 20.62 5.70 -7.86
N TYR A 93 20.59 5.21 -6.61
CA TYR A 93 20.29 3.82 -6.30
C TYR A 93 18.84 3.63 -5.80
N ALA A 94 18.22 2.56 -6.27
CA ALA A 94 17.02 1.97 -5.71
C ALA A 94 17.40 0.65 -5.01
N ILE A 95 17.01 0.51 -3.75
CA ILE A 95 17.25 -0.70 -2.95
C ILE A 95 15.92 -1.42 -2.80
N ALA A 96 15.80 -2.58 -3.43
CA ALA A 96 14.62 -3.41 -3.40
C ALA A 96 14.71 -4.44 -2.28
N GLY A 97 13.80 -4.33 -1.33
CA GLY A 97 13.57 -5.32 -0.28
C GLY A 97 13.12 -6.67 -0.85
N ASN A 98 13.45 -7.73 -0.13
CA ASN A 98 13.01 -9.08 -0.44
C ASN A 98 12.96 -9.94 0.83
N PHE A 99 12.06 -10.92 0.86
CA PHE A 99 11.95 -11.85 1.99
C PHE A 99 13.24 -12.66 2.23
N ASN A 100 14.14 -12.70 1.24
CA ASN A 100 15.44 -13.36 1.27
C ASN A 100 16.65 -12.42 1.42
N GLY A 101 16.46 -11.11 1.59
CA GLY A 101 17.54 -10.12 1.65
C GLY A 101 17.17 -8.81 0.93
N PHE A 102 18.12 -8.19 0.22
CA PHE A 102 17.83 -7.04 -0.63
C PHE A 102 18.74 -6.99 -1.86
N GLN A 103 18.33 -6.21 -2.86
CA GLN A 103 19.04 -6.01 -4.12
C GLN A 103 19.20 -4.52 -4.37
N VAL A 104 20.38 -4.08 -4.83
CA VAL A 104 20.64 -2.68 -5.16
C VAL A 104 20.72 -2.52 -6.67
N TYR A 105 19.96 -1.56 -7.19
CA TYR A 105 19.93 -1.20 -8.60
C TYR A 105 20.37 0.25 -8.78
N ASP A 106 21.24 0.51 -9.75
CA ASP A 106 21.47 1.85 -10.29
C ASP A 106 20.29 2.18 -11.21
N VAL A 107 19.57 3.25 -10.89
CA VAL A 107 18.42 3.75 -11.64
C VAL A 107 18.68 5.15 -12.21
N SER A 108 19.94 5.58 -12.33
CA SER A 108 20.32 6.86 -12.94
C SER A 108 19.72 7.02 -14.34
N ASP A 109 19.79 5.98 -15.16
CA ASP A 109 19.03 5.83 -16.40
C ASP A 109 17.80 4.92 -16.18
N PRO A 110 16.57 5.47 -16.13
CA PRO A 110 15.38 4.66 -15.95
C PRO A 110 15.07 3.74 -17.15
N ALA A 111 15.69 3.94 -18.32
CA ALA A 111 15.49 3.05 -19.45
C ALA A 111 16.44 1.83 -19.44
N ASP A 112 17.46 1.85 -18.58
CA ASP A 112 18.46 0.77 -18.45
C ASP A 112 18.92 0.64 -16.99
N PRO A 113 18.02 0.32 -16.04
CA PRO A 113 18.41 0.09 -14.66
C PRO A 113 19.36 -1.11 -14.58
N THR A 114 20.44 -0.99 -13.80
CA THR A 114 21.45 -2.05 -13.69
C THR A 114 21.56 -2.59 -12.28
N LEU A 115 21.64 -3.90 -12.14
CA LEU A 115 21.87 -4.55 -10.85
C LEU A 115 23.33 -4.34 -10.40
N VAL A 116 23.50 -3.71 -9.23
CA VAL A 116 24.80 -3.33 -8.66
C VAL A 116 25.30 -4.40 -7.69
N SER A 117 24.46 -4.75 -6.70
CA SER A 117 24.81 -5.70 -5.66
C SER A 117 23.57 -6.44 -5.14
N GLN A 118 23.80 -7.58 -4.51
CA GLN A 118 22.77 -8.45 -3.96
C GLN A 118 23.24 -8.97 -2.60
N PHE A 119 22.42 -8.79 -1.57
CA PHE A 119 22.76 -9.19 -0.21
C PHE A 119 21.76 -10.23 0.30
N VAL A 120 22.19 -11.48 0.43
CA VAL A 120 21.34 -12.59 0.88
C VAL A 120 21.31 -12.61 2.40
N CYS A 121 20.15 -12.34 2.98
CA CYS A 121 19.96 -12.36 4.42
C CYS A 121 18.51 -12.70 4.76
N PRO A 122 18.16 -13.99 4.77
CA PRO A 122 16.77 -14.41 4.87
C PRO A 122 16.13 -13.99 6.20
N GLY A 123 14.86 -13.61 6.15
CA GLY A 123 14.15 -13.07 7.32
C GLY A 123 12.65 -12.81 7.15
N GLY A 124 12.14 -12.79 5.92
CA GLY A 124 10.75 -12.42 5.63
C GLY A 124 10.46 -10.93 5.78
N GLN A 125 9.38 -10.47 5.13
CA GLN A 125 9.06 -9.06 4.89
C GLN A 125 10.15 -8.32 4.14
N GLY A 126 11.22 -7.91 4.81
CA GLY A 126 12.39 -7.36 4.13
C GLY A 126 12.20 -5.95 3.57
N ASP A 127 11.19 -5.21 4.04
CA ASP A 127 11.06 -3.78 3.75
C ASP A 127 12.30 -3.04 4.22
N VAL A 128 12.74 -2.07 3.41
CA VAL A 128 14.00 -1.35 3.61
C VAL A 128 13.76 0.15 3.77
N SER A 129 14.63 0.81 4.53
CA SER A 129 14.80 2.26 4.56
C SER A 129 16.28 2.62 4.61
N VAL A 130 16.63 3.83 4.21
CA VAL A 130 18.00 4.37 4.25
C VAL A 130 18.04 5.71 4.99
N TYR A 131 19.18 5.99 5.61
CA TYR A 131 19.54 7.30 6.13
C TYR A 131 21.07 7.45 6.16
N GLY A 132 21.61 8.33 5.32
CA GLY A 132 23.04 8.45 5.11
C GLY A 132 23.68 7.14 4.65
N ASP A 133 24.70 6.69 5.39
CA ASP A 133 25.40 5.42 5.13
C ASP A 133 24.74 4.21 5.81
N LEU A 134 23.51 4.35 6.34
CA LEU A 134 22.79 3.27 7.01
C LEU A 134 21.61 2.76 6.19
N LEU A 135 21.43 1.45 6.21
CA LEU A 135 20.24 0.77 5.72
C LEU A 135 19.58 -0.02 6.86
N PHE A 136 18.26 0.07 6.93
CA PHE A 136 17.42 -0.65 7.86
C PHE A 136 16.58 -1.67 7.12
N MET A 137 16.40 -2.87 7.68
CA MET A 137 15.60 -3.93 7.06
C MET A 137 14.68 -4.61 8.09
N SER A 138 13.40 -4.71 7.78
CA SER A 138 12.40 -5.41 8.58
C SER A 138 12.60 -6.93 8.52
N VAL A 139 12.55 -7.60 9.68
CA VAL A 139 12.59 -9.05 9.79
C VAL A 139 11.52 -9.55 10.75
N GLU A 140 10.58 -10.36 10.27
CA GLU A 140 9.52 -10.91 11.12
C GLU A 140 9.50 -12.43 11.23
N GLU A 141 9.99 -13.16 10.22
CA GLU A 141 9.83 -14.60 10.18
C GLU A 141 10.76 -15.30 11.17
N THR A 142 10.30 -16.44 11.67
CA THR A 142 11.09 -17.21 12.62
C THR A 142 12.35 -17.79 12.02
N ARG A 143 12.46 -17.94 10.68
CA ARG A 143 13.69 -18.46 10.06
C ARG A 143 14.86 -17.48 10.07
N GLY A 144 14.64 -16.19 10.35
CA GLY A 144 15.68 -15.18 10.36
C GLY A 144 16.80 -15.51 11.33
N ARG A 145 18.05 -15.38 10.89
CA ARG A 145 19.25 -15.58 11.71
C ARG A 145 20.00 -14.28 11.93
N ILE A 146 20.70 -14.21 13.07
CA ILE A 146 21.59 -13.09 13.42
C ILE A 146 22.75 -13.01 12.43
N ASP A 147 23.27 -14.16 11.97
CA ASP A 147 24.42 -14.28 11.06
C ASP A 147 24.08 -14.22 9.56
N CYS A 148 22.84 -13.86 9.19
CA CYS A 148 22.30 -13.96 7.82
C CYS A 148 22.33 -15.38 7.20
N GLY A 149 22.58 -16.43 7.98
CA GLY A 149 22.67 -17.80 7.46
C GLY A 149 21.38 -18.27 6.80
N THR A 150 21.50 -19.03 5.70
CA THR A 150 20.36 -19.53 4.91
C THR A 150 19.75 -20.84 5.43
N GLN A 151 20.36 -21.44 6.46
CA GLN A 151 19.92 -22.69 7.08
C GLN A 151 18.65 -22.56 7.93
N GLY A 152 18.22 -21.33 8.23
CA GLY A 152 17.06 -21.04 9.08
C GLY A 152 17.27 -21.39 10.56
N VAL A 153 16.16 -21.38 11.32
CA VAL A 153 16.13 -21.72 12.75
C VAL A 153 14.91 -22.59 13.04
N THR A 154 15.13 -23.82 13.48
CA THR A 154 14.06 -24.81 13.75
C THR A 154 13.61 -24.89 15.19
N ASP A 155 14.46 -24.47 16.13
CA ASP A 155 14.15 -24.53 17.56
C ASP A 155 13.00 -23.58 17.91
N LEU A 156 12.28 -23.82 19.01
CA LEU A 156 11.22 -22.92 19.48
C LEU A 156 11.77 -21.69 20.21
N VAL A 157 12.93 -21.85 20.83
CA VAL A 157 13.71 -20.82 21.54
C VAL A 157 15.15 -20.96 21.04
N SER A 158 15.72 -19.90 20.50
CA SER A 158 17.06 -19.94 19.92
C SER A 158 17.82 -18.64 20.11
N GLU A 159 19.08 -18.75 20.51
CA GLU A 159 20.02 -17.64 20.58
C GLU A 159 20.53 -17.22 19.18
N GLU A 160 20.28 -18.02 18.14
CA GLU A 160 20.71 -17.72 16.76
C GLU A 160 19.67 -16.94 15.95
N ARG A 161 18.43 -16.82 16.47
CA ARG A 161 17.31 -16.21 15.75
C ARG A 161 17.37 -14.69 15.77
N PHE A 162 17.05 -14.08 14.64
CA PHE A 162 16.78 -12.65 14.53
C PHE A 162 15.34 -12.38 14.09
N ARG A 163 14.65 -11.45 14.77
CA ARG A 163 13.39 -10.80 14.36
C ARG A 163 13.36 -9.38 14.93
N GLY A 164 13.17 -8.37 14.10
CA GLY A 164 13.29 -6.97 14.49
C GLY A 164 13.84 -6.17 13.32
N VAL A 165 14.57 -5.09 13.61
CA VAL A 165 15.14 -4.21 12.58
C VAL A 165 16.63 -4.50 12.45
N ARG A 166 17.06 -5.02 11.30
CA ARG A 166 18.48 -5.14 10.99
C ARG A 166 19.03 -3.78 10.57
N ILE A 167 20.30 -3.56 10.86
CA ILE A 167 21.04 -2.36 10.48
C ILE A 167 22.24 -2.81 9.64
N PHE A 168 22.51 -2.07 8.57
CA PHE A 168 23.66 -2.29 7.69
C PHE A 168 24.38 -0.98 7.46
N ASP A 169 25.71 -1.03 7.46
CA ASP A 169 26.56 0.01 6.87
C ASP A 169 26.60 -0.21 5.35
N ILE A 170 26.20 0.82 4.61
CA ILE A 170 26.16 0.86 3.14
C ILE A 170 27.07 1.96 2.56
N SER A 171 28.04 2.47 3.34
CA SER A 171 29.05 3.43 2.87
C SER A 171 29.82 2.94 1.62
N ASP A 172 29.98 1.61 1.47
CA ASP A 172 30.23 0.96 0.19
C ASP A 172 29.01 0.14 -0.24
N ILE A 173 28.18 0.73 -1.09
CA ILE A 173 26.93 0.13 -1.60
C ILE A 173 27.16 -1.21 -2.34
N ASN A 174 28.39 -1.48 -2.79
CA ASN A 174 28.73 -2.75 -3.44
C ASN A 174 28.98 -3.87 -2.42
N ASN A 175 29.32 -3.53 -1.18
CA ASN A 175 29.67 -4.45 -0.12
C ASN A 175 29.01 -4.06 1.22
N PRO A 176 27.66 -4.11 1.32
CA PRO A 176 26.98 -3.84 2.58
C PRO A 176 27.50 -4.72 3.73
N VAL A 177 27.63 -4.14 4.92
CA VAL A 177 28.08 -4.83 6.13
C VAL A 177 26.96 -4.81 7.16
N GLN A 178 26.52 -5.97 7.64
CA GLN A 178 25.54 -6.02 8.72
C GLN A 178 26.20 -5.56 10.04
N LEU A 179 25.53 -4.63 10.72
CA LEU A 179 25.82 -4.16 12.07
C LEU A 179 24.95 -4.89 13.10
N ASP A 180 25.09 -4.57 14.37
CA ASP A 180 24.18 -5.08 15.39
C ASP A 180 22.75 -4.55 15.15
N GLY A 181 21.80 -5.47 15.00
CA GLY A 181 20.39 -5.15 14.79
C GLY A 181 19.59 -5.18 16.08
N VAL A 182 18.42 -4.53 16.07
CA VAL A 182 17.55 -4.44 17.26
C VAL A 182 16.48 -5.53 17.22
N GLN A 183 16.54 -6.46 18.18
CA GLN A 183 15.55 -7.52 18.32
C GLN A 183 14.31 -7.05 19.09
N THR A 184 13.13 -7.43 18.60
CA THR A 184 11.86 -7.04 19.21
C THR A 184 10.98 -8.25 19.52
N CYS A 185 10.03 -8.07 20.44
CA CYS A 185 9.13 -9.14 20.88
C CYS A 185 8.21 -9.68 19.80
N ARG A 186 7.94 -8.90 18.75
CA ARG A 186 7.05 -9.27 17.65
C ARG A 186 7.73 -9.21 16.27
N GLY A 187 9.04 -9.03 16.23
CA GLY A 187 9.75 -8.77 14.97
C GLY A 187 9.43 -7.39 14.39
N SER A 188 9.79 -7.22 13.13
CA SER A 188 9.46 -6.04 12.33
C SER A 188 8.80 -6.51 11.05
N HIS A 189 7.54 -6.11 10.86
CA HIS A 189 6.84 -6.29 9.59
C HIS A 189 7.22 -5.17 8.65
N THR A 190 6.98 -3.94 9.10
CA THR A 190 7.52 -2.71 8.50
C THR A 190 8.21 -1.88 9.58
N HIS A 191 8.94 -0.87 9.14
CA HIS A 191 9.54 0.14 10.00
C HIS A 191 9.58 1.48 9.28
N THR A 192 9.69 2.55 10.06
CA THR A 192 9.70 3.91 9.52
C THR A 192 10.84 4.70 10.14
N VAL A 193 11.70 5.28 9.30
CA VAL A 193 12.70 6.28 9.72
C VAL A 193 11.99 7.59 10.09
N VAL A 194 12.33 8.13 11.25
CA VAL A 194 11.80 9.37 11.79
C VAL A 194 12.97 10.23 12.25
N THR A 195 13.17 11.36 11.58
CA THR A 195 14.15 12.37 12.00
C THR A 195 13.56 13.27 13.07
N ASP A 196 14.43 13.86 13.88
CA ASP A 196 14.07 14.92 14.83
C ASP A 196 14.67 16.24 14.33
N PRO A 197 13.85 17.25 14.00
CA PRO A 197 14.37 18.57 13.60
C PRO A 197 15.29 19.24 14.64
N ASP A 198 15.19 18.82 15.90
CA ASP A 198 15.96 19.36 17.04
C ASP A 198 17.12 18.44 17.50
N ASP A 199 17.32 17.27 16.89
CA ASP A 199 18.39 16.30 17.20
C ASP A 199 18.99 15.72 15.90
N ASP A 200 20.15 16.23 15.50
CA ASP A 200 20.89 15.80 14.30
C ASP A 200 21.93 14.70 14.59
N GLU A 201 22.10 14.30 15.86
CA GLU A 201 23.02 13.23 16.28
C GLU A 201 22.35 11.86 16.18
N ASN A 202 21.02 11.82 16.09
CA ASN A 202 20.24 10.60 16.17
C ASN A 202 19.07 10.58 15.19
N ILE A 203 18.67 9.38 14.79
CA ILE A 203 17.36 9.13 14.18
C ILE A 203 16.57 8.15 15.03
N TYR A 204 15.27 8.10 14.78
CA TYR A 204 14.36 7.17 15.41
C TYR A 204 13.76 6.24 14.37
N ILE A 205 13.45 5.01 14.78
CA ILE A 205 12.72 4.03 13.96
C ILE A 205 11.43 3.68 14.69
N TYR A 206 10.30 3.87 14.04
CA TYR A 206 9.03 3.31 14.50
C TYR A 206 8.88 1.91 13.96
N ASN A 207 8.96 0.92 14.83
CA ASN A 207 8.86 -0.49 14.45
C ASN A 207 7.42 -1.00 14.56
N SER A 208 6.90 -1.54 13.46
CA SER A 208 5.59 -2.18 13.37
C SER A 208 5.74 -3.71 13.42
N GLY A 209 5.67 -4.28 14.62
CA GLY A 209 5.76 -5.73 14.83
C GLY A 209 4.40 -6.44 14.77
N THR A 210 4.08 -7.09 13.66
CA THR A 210 2.78 -7.79 13.47
C THR A 210 2.82 -9.27 13.85
N ALA A 211 3.99 -9.91 13.79
CA ALA A 211 4.12 -11.33 14.05
C ALA A 211 3.86 -11.72 15.53
N GLY A 212 3.77 -13.02 15.77
CA GLY A 212 3.46 -13.57 17.10
C GLY A 212 4.48 -13.15 18.17
N VAL A 213 4.00 -12.93 19.39
CA VAL A 213 4.83 -12.58 20.55
C VAL A 213 5.78 -13.74 20.87
N ARG A 214 7.08 -13.44 20.96
CA ARG A 214 8.12 -14.42 21.31
C ARG A 214 7.94 -14.99 22.71
N SER A 215 8.52 -16.17 22.92
CA SER A 215 8.69 -16.71 24.28
C SER A 215 9.56 -15.76 25.10
N PRO A 216 9.21 -15.47 26.38
CA PRO A 216 10.09 -14.74 27.29
C PRO A 216 11.41 -15.48 27.57
N GLU A 217 11.48 -16.79 27.28
CA GLU A 217 12.73 -17.58 27.34
C GLU A 217 13.66 -17.29 26.15
N GLU A 218 13.13 -16.81 25.02
CA GLU A 218 13.93 -16.40 23.85
C GLU A 218 14.29 -14.92 23.91
N LEU A 219 13.34 -14.06 24.31
CA LEU A 219 13.59 -12.63 24.52
C LEU A 219 12.85 -12.16 25.78
N PRO A 220 13.57 -11.82 26.86
CA PRO A 220 12.95 -11.33 28.10
C PRO A 220 12.05 -10.11 27.88
N GLY A 221 10.97 -10.00 28.66
CA GLY A 221 10.04 -8.87 28.59
C GLY A 221 8.89 -9.04 27.58
N CYS A 222 8.86 -10.13 26.83
CA CYS A 222 7.76 -10.45 25.93
C CYS A 222 6.61 -11.15 26.66
N LYS A 223 5.41 -10.56 26.60
CA LYS A 223 4.19 -11.09 27.24
C LYS A 223 3.02 -10.99 26.29
N ASN A 224 2.51 -12.15 25.90
CA ASN A 224 1.34 -12.28 25.07
C ASN A 224 0.06 -12.06 25.90
N VAL A 225 -0.77 -11.09 25.52
CA VAL A 225 -2.12 -10.91 26.07
C VAL A 225 -3.13 -11.22 24.98
N ALA A 226 -4.15 -12.03 25.32
CA ALA A 226 -5.17 -12.42 24.37
C ALA A 226 -6.01 -11.22 23.90
N LEU A 227 -6.41 -11.23 22.62
CA LEU A 227 -7.37 -10.27 22.08
C LEU A 227 -8.70 -10.36 22.84
N THR A 228 -9.22 -9.23 23.28
CA THR A 228 -10.43 -9.15 24.11
C THR A 228 -11.11 -7.78 23.98
N LYS A 229 -12.41 -7.73 24.26
CA LYS A 229 -13.18 -6.48 24.43
C LYS A 229 -13.11 -5.93 25.86
N GLU A 230 -12.69 -6.76 26.84
CA GLU A 230 -12.51 -6.30 28.21
C GLU A 230 -11.32 -5.33 28.33
N PRO A 231 -11.39 -4.28 29.15
CA PRO A 231 -10.28 -3.34 29.34
C PRO A 231 -8.97 -4.03 29.72
N VAL A 232 -7.92 -3.80 28.94
CA VAL A 232 -6.55 -4.28 29.22
C VAL A 232 -5.70 -3.13 29.75
N THR A 233 -5.17 -3.28 30.96
CA THR A 233 -4.31 -2.28 31.62
C THR A 233 -3.00 -2.88 32.12
N ASP A 234 -2.67 -4.11 31.72
CA ASP A 234 -1.45 -4.81 32.09
C ASP A 234 -0.23 -4.17 31.39
N PRO A 235 0.65 -3.45 32.12
CA PRO A 235 1.74 -2.68 31.52
C PRO A 235 2.77 -3.57 30.80
N GLU A 236 2.81 -4.86 31.10
CA GLU A 236 3.73 -5.81 30.46
C GLU A 236 3.21 -6.31 29.10
N ALA A 237 1.95 -6.05 28.73
CA ALA A 237 1.36 -6.52 27.48
C ALA A 237 2.18 -6.06 26.26
N THR A 238 2.58 -6.99 25.40
CA THR A 238 3.37 -6.64 24.20
C THR A 238 2.51 -6.03 23.08
N GLN A 239 1.23 -6.37 23.02
CA GLN A 239 0.27 -5.76 22.10
C GLN A 239 -0.08 -4.32 22.49
N TRP A 240 -0.70 -3.58 21.56
CA TRP A 240 -1.19 -2.21 21.74
C TRP A 240 -0.10 -1.21 22.10
N ARG A 241 1.05 -1.33 21.43
CA ARG A 241 2.16 -0.38 21.45
C ARG A 241 2.93 -0.46 20.14
N ILE A 242 3.77 0.52 19.90
CA ILE A 242 4.87 0.44 18.93
C ILE A 242 6.19 0.40 19.71
N ASP A 243 7.25 -0.13 19.10
CA ASP A 243 8.60 -0.02 19.65
C ASP A 243 9.28 1.16 18.96
N VAL A 244 9.79 2.12 19.72
CA VAL A 244 10.59 3.24 19.19
C VAL A 244 12.04 2.96 19.46
N ILE A 245 12.83 2.82 18.38
CA ILE A 245 14.26 2.55 18.44
C ILE A 245 14.99 3.86 18.19
N LYS A 246 15.95 4.21 19.04
CA LYS A 246 16.88 5.32 18.79
C LYS A 246 18.16 4.76 18.18
N VAL A 247 18.65 5.40 17.13
CA VAL A 247 19.90 5.04 16.44
C VAL A 247 20.85 6.22 16.50
N PRO A 248 21.93 6.14 17.32
CA PRO A 248 23.00 7.13 17.30
C PRO A 248 23.79 7.04 15.99
N LEU A 249 23.90 8.13 15.24
CA LEU A 249 24.51 8.10 13.90
C LEU A 249 26.02 7.83 13.92
N ASP A 250 26.72 8.30 14.96
CA ASP A 250 28.15 8.05 15.16
C ASP A 250 28.46 6.66 15.74
N SER A 251 27.45 5.93 16.22
CA SER A 251 27.59 4.61 16.86
C SER A 251 26.32 3.77 16.68
N PRO A 252 25.98 3.39 15.43
CA PRO A 252 24.74 2.70 15.11
C PRO A 252 24.56 1.33 15.79
N ASP A 253 25.65 0.67 16.20
CA ASP A 253 25.60 -0.57 16.98
C ASP A 253 24.98 -0.38 18.38
N ASP A 254 24.94 0.85 18.91
CA ASP A 254 24.30 1.18 20.18
C ASP A 254 22.78 1.41 20.04
N ALA A 255 22.20 1.11 18.87
CA ALA A 255 20.77 1.26 18.65
C ALA A 255 19.93 0.44 19.64
N GLU A 256 18.95 1.08 20.26
CA GLU A 256 18.13 0.45 21.29
C GLU A 256 16.69 0.95 21.31
N ILE A 257 15.78 0.13 21.87
CA ILE A 257 14.40 0.54 22.10
C ILE A 257 14.40 1.55 23.27
N VAL A 258 14.07 2.81 22.98
CA VAL A 258 14.03 3.89 23.98
C VAL A 258 12.64 4.11 24.56
N SER A 259 11.59 3.72 23.84
CA SER A 259 10.22 3.82 24.34
C SER A 259 9.27 2.82 23.68
N GLN A 260 8.12 2.61 24.32
CA GLN A 260 7.08 1.69 23.84
C GLN A 260 5.67 2.32 24.02
N PRO A 261 5.35 3.40 23.28
CA PRO A 261 4.18 4.22 23.51
C PRO A 261 2.87 3.45 23.24
N ARG A 262 1.88 3.65 24.12
CA ARG A 262 0.57 3.00 24.10
C ARG A 262 -0.42 3.78 23.24
N ILE A 263 -0.10 3.96 21.96
CA ILE A 263 -0.84 4.84 21.03
C ILE A 263 -2.32 4.44 20.80
N PHE A 264 -2.74 3.24 21.21
CA PHE A 264 -4.11 2.74 21.08
C PHE A 264 -4.97 2.99 22.33
N THR A 265 -4.40 3.57 23.38
CA THR A 265 -5.04 3.71 24.69
C THR A 265 -6.32 4.54 24.60
N ASP A 266 -7.39 4.04 25.20
CA ASP A 266 -8.61 4.81 25.46
C ASP A 266 -8.31 5.89 26.52
N PRO A 267 -8.47 7.18 26.21
CA PRO A 267 -8.09 8.27 27.11
C PRO A 267 -8.97 8.38 28.36
N ASP A 268 -10.20 7.86 28.32
CA ASP A 268 -11.15 7.95 29.44
C ASP A 268 -10.94 6.83 30.46
N THR A 269 -10.61 5.64 29.99
CA THR A 269 -10.50 4.41 30.80
C THR A 269 -9.05 4.00 31.08
N GLY A 270 -8.09 4.47 30.28
CA GLY A 270 -6.70 4.03 30.32
C GLY A 270 -6.46 2.63 29.76
N ALA A 271 -7.47 2.02 29.12
CA ALA A 271 -7.35 0.69 28.52
C ALA A 271 -6.49 0.73 27.24
N PHE A 272 -5.46 -0.10 27.15
CA PHE A 272 -4.55 -0.14 26.00
C PHE A 272 -5.23 -0.63 24.73
N ASN A 273 -6.24 -1.50 24.84
CA ASN A 273 -7.05 -2.00 23.72
C ASN A 273 -8.21 -1.07 23.35
N GLY A 274 -8.05 0.24 23.56
CA GLY A 274 -9.10 1.25 23.40
C GLY A 274 -9.68 1.38 21.99
N LEU A 275 -8.92 0.97 20.98
CA LEU A 275 -9.32 1.00 19.57
C LEU A 275 -9.82 -0.33 19.03
N GLN A 276 -9.98 -1.37 19.85
CA GLN A 276 -10.44 -2.67 19.37
C GLN A 276 -11.89 -2.59 18.84
N ASN A 277 -12.04 -2.60 17.52
CA ASN A 277 -13.33 -2.42 16.83
C ASN A 277 -14.00 -3.74 16.42
N THR A 278 -13.25 -4.75 15.97
CA THR A 278 -13.82 -6.01 15.47
C THR A 278 -13.19 -7.24 16.12
N LEU A 279 -14.01 -8.26 16.43
CA LEU A 279 -13.56 -9.55 16.93
C LEU A 279 -13.92 -10.68 15.94
N PRO A 280 -13.28 -11.86 16.04
CA PRO A 280 -13.61 -13.01 15.20
C PRO A 280 -15.11 -13.34 15.21
N GLY A 281 -15.68 -13.57 14.02
CA GLY A 281 -17.08 -13.98 13.83
C GLY A 281 -18.02 -12.89 13.32
N GLU A 282 -17.59 -11.63 13.30
CA GLU A 282 -18.30 -10.56 12.61
C GLU A 282 -18.06 -10.65 11.09
N LEU A 283 -19.08 -10.32 10.28
CA LEU A 283 -19.01 -10.37 8.82
C LEU A 283 -18.71 -8.99 8.25
N HIS A 284 -17.89 -8.96 7.21
CA HIS A 284 -17.69 -7.80 6.36
C HIS A 284 -18.99 -7.45 5.61
N PRO A 285 -19.26 -6.19 5.23
CA PRO A 285 -20.45 -5.78 4.46
C PRO A 285 -20.66 -6.54 3.14
N SER A 286 -19.63 -7.19 2.60
CA SER A 286 -19.75 -8.13 1.47
C SER A 286 -20.50 -9.42 1.78
N GLY A 287 -20.81 -9.70 3.05
CA GLY A 287 -21.41 -10.94 3.52
C GLY A 287 -20.41 -12.09 3.72
N THR A 288 -19.11 -11.85 3.53
CA THR A 288 -18.04 -12.81 3.86
C THR A 288 -17.39 -12.44 5.20
N PRO A 289 -16.66 -13.35 5.86
CA PRO A 289 -15.76 -12.94 6.93
C PRO A 289 -14.78 -11.87 6.45
N TYR A 290 -14.39 -10.97 7.35
CA TYR A 290 -13.24 -10.10 7.15
C TYR A 290 -11.98 -10.95 6.88
N SER A 291 -11.13 -10.48 5.97
CA SER A 291 -9.86 -11.13 5.64
C SER A 291 -8.88 -10.07 5.17
N PRO A 292 -7.83 -9.73 5.93
CA PRO A 292 -7.63 -10.04 7.35
C PRO A 292 -8.76 -9.54 8.27
N LEU A 293 -8.75 -9.98 9.53
CA LEU A 293 -9.63 -9.41 10.54
C LEU A 293 -9.11 -8.02 10.93
N PRO A 294 -9.95 -6.97 10.99
CA PRO A 294 -9.54 -5.64 11.43
C PRO A 294 -9.39 -5.63 12.96
N ASN A 295 -8.29 -6.15 13.48
CA ASN A 295 -8.03 -6.23 14.91
C ASN A 295 -6.90 -5.28 15.32
N THR A 296 -7.27 -4.12 15.84
CA THR A 296 -6.29 -3.08 16.22
C THR A 296 -5.48 -3.46 17.46
N ASN A 297 -4.34 -4.13 17.25
CA ASN A 297 -3.38 -4.45 18.30
C ASN A 297 -1.93 -4.04 17.99
N THR A 298 -1.69 -3.55 16.79
CA THR A 298 -0.43 -2.97 16.33
C THR A 298 -0.71 -2.09 15.11
N CYS A 299 0.27 -1.28 14.72
CA CYS A 299 0.22 -0.64 13.41
C CYS A 299 0.82 -1.56 12.37
N HIS A 300 0.26 -1.55 11.16
CA HIS A 300 0.87 -2.17 10.01
C HIS A 300 1.94 -1.22 9.49
N ASP A 301 1.55 -0.07 8.93
CA ASP A 301 2.47 0.97 8.51
C ASP A 301 2.23 2.26 9.29
N ILE A 302 3.29 3.04 9.48
CA ILE A 302 3.22 4.38 10.04
C ILE A 302 3.99 5.31 9.13
N THR A 303 3.30 6.23 8.46
CA THR A 303 3.96 7.21 7.61
C THR A 303 4.26 8.47 8.40
N ALA A 304 5.54 8.75 8.60
CA ALA A 304 6.03 9.90 9.36
C ALA A 304 6.26 11.10 8.43
N TYR A 305 5.94 12.29 8.93
CA TYR A 305 6.22 13.56 8.29
C TYR A 305 6.85 14.52 9.32
N PRO A 306 8.16 14.32 9.63
CA PRO A 306 8.85 15.01 10.73
C PRO A 306 8.79 16.54 10.65
N GLU A 307 8.90 17.10 9.45
CA GLU A 307 8.84 18.56 9.24
C GLU A 307 7.52 19.21 9.69
N LEU A 308 6.43 18.42 9.76
CA LEU A 308 5.14 18.87 10.27
C LEU A 308 4.84 18.39 11.69
N GLY A 309 5.73 17.58 12.29
CA GLY A 309 5.47 16.93 13.58
C GLY A 309 4.28 15.96 13.53
N LEU A 310 3.96 15.40 12.36
CA LEU A 310 2.80 14.51 12.16
C LEU A 310 3.20 13.13 11.68
N ALA A 311 2.45 12.11 12.06
CA ALA A 311 2.47 10.80 11.40
C ALA A 311 1.06 10.24 11.25
N ALA A 312 0.84 9.43 10.21
CA ALA A 312 -0.41 8.70 10.00
C ALA A 312 -0.14 7.18 10.12
N GLY A 313 -0.82 6.52 11.05
CA GLY A 313 -0.70 5.08 11.28
C GLY A 313 -1.88 4.32 10.71
N ALA A 314 -1.63 3.34 9.85
CA ALA A 314 -2.61 2.37 9.39
C ALA A 314 -2.46 1.11 10.24
N CYS A 315 -3.43 0.85 11.13
CA CYS A 315 -3.22 -0.04 12.26
C CYS A 315 -4.20 -1.19 12.32
N GLN A 316 -4.25 -1.94 11.22
CA GLN A 316 -5.06 -3.14 11.01
C GLN A 316 -6.56 -2.85 11.01
N GLY A 317 -7.14 -2.42 12.13
CA GLY A 317 -8.55 -2.06 12.24
C GLY A 317 -8.83 -0.56 12.23
N ASN A 318 -7.83 0.31 12.36
CA ASN A 318 -8.01 1.75 12.48
C ASN A 318 -6.96 2.53 11.69
N GLY A 319 -7.35 3.70 11.19
CA GLY A 319 -6.42 4.77 10.85
C GLY A 319 -6.24 5.68 12.07
N ILE A 320 -5.01 6.09 12.36
CA ILE A 320 -4.71 7.00 13.47
C ILE A 320 -3.85 8.16 12.98
N LEU A 321 -4.03 9.33 13.60
CA LEU A 321 -3.15 10.48 13.43
C LEU A 321 -2.31 10.64 14.70
N LEU A 322 -1.02 10.87 14.55
CA LEU A 322 -0.05 10.99 15.63
C LEU A 322 0.63 12.36 15.58
N ASP A 323 0.88 12.94 16.74
CA ASP A 323 1.87 13.98 16.98
C ASP A 323 3.22 13.27 17.23
N ILE A 324 4.22 13.66 16.45
CA ILE A 324 5.59 13.14 16.51
C ILE A 324 6.61 14.26 16.74
N SER A 325 6.19 15.40 17.28
CA SER A 325 7.09 16.51 17.64
C SER A 325 8.13 16.09 18.70
N ASP A 326 7.85 15.04 19.48
CA ASP A 326 8.84 14.26 20.22
C ASP A 326 8.88 12.86 19.60
N PRO A 327 9.82 12.58 18.69
CA PRO A 327 9.91 11.27 18.03
C PRO A 327 10.11 10.12 19.02
N ALA A 328 10.72 10.35 20.18
CA ALA A 328 10.86 9.30 21.18
C ALA A 328 9.51 8.97 21.85
N ASN A 329 8.50 9.85 21.82
CA ASN A 329 7.24 9.65 22.53
C ASN A 329 6.01 10.11 21.71
N PRO A 330 5.71 9.47 20.57
CA PRO A 330 4.58 9.84 19.74
C PRO A 330 3.23 9.71 20.47
N GLN A 331 2.32 10.64 20.20
CA GLN A 331 1.02 10.72 20.86
C GLN A 331 -0.11 10.69 19.85
N ARG A 332 -1.18 9.93 20.14
CA ARG A 332 -2.35 9.87 19.26
C ARG A 332 -3.19 11.13 19.37
N LEU A 333 -3.40 11.80 18.23
CA LEU A 333 -4.28 12.96 18.05
C LEU A 333 -5.72 12.54 17.76
N ASP A 334 -5.88 11.60 16.81
CA ASP A 334 -7.19 11.16 16.36
C ASP A 334 -7.17 9.69 15.91
N ALA A 335 -8.35 9.08 15.81
CA ALA A 335 -8.52 7.75 15.23
C ALA A 335 -9.85 7.62 14.50
N VAL A 336 -9.82 6.93 13.37
CA VAL A 336 -10.98 6.58 12.55
C VAL A 336 -11.08 5.06 12.38
N ALA A 337 -12.28 4.61 12.07
CA ALA A 337 -12.57 3.23 11.68
C ALA A 337 -13.63 3.24 10.58
N ASP A 338 -13.59 2.24 9.72
CA ASP A 338 -14.51 2.10 8.60
C ASP A 338 -14.96 0.63 8.50
N PRO A 339 -16.26 0.33 8.56
CA PRO A 339 -16.75 -1.05 8.42
C PRO A 339 -16.53 -1.65 7.03
N ASN A 340 -16.23 -0.85 6.01
CA ASN A 340 -15.86 -1.34 4.69
C ASN A 340 -14.38 -1.77 4.61
N PHE A 341 -13.55 -1.32 5.56
CA PHE A 341 -12.14 -1.71 5.59
C PHE A 341 -11.99 -3.06 6.28
N SER A 342 -11.25 -3.96 5.65
CA SER A 342 -10.82 -5.20 6.29
C SER A 342 -9.44 -5.09 6.92
N TYR A 343 -8.55 -4.31 6.33
CA TYR A 343 -7.20 -4.16 6.84
C TYR A 343 -6.61 -2.81 6.47
N TRP A 344 -6.55 -1.91 7.46
CA TRP A 344 -5.86 -0.63 7.36
C TRP A 344 -4.37 -0.92 7.22
N HIS A 345 -3.86 -0.75 6.00
CA HIS A 345 -2.56 -1.25 5.59
C HIS A 345 -1.51 -0.15 5.56
N SER A 346 -1.73 0.91 4.78
CA SER A 346 -0.81 2.04 4.66
C SER A 346 -1.52 3.39 4.65
N ALA A 347 -0.73 4.45 4.83
CA ALA A 347 -1.19 5.82 4.88
C ALA A 347 -0.24 6.74 4.08
N THR A 348 -0.78 7.75 3.41
CA THR A 348 0.02 8.76 2.71
C THR A 348 -0.60 10.13 2.92
N LEU A 349 0.17 11.07 3.47
CA LEU A 349 -0.23 12.46 3.61
C LEU A 349 -0.02 13.19 2.28
N ASN A 350 -0.86 14.18 1.97
CA ASN A 350 -0.52 15.11 0.90
C ASN A 350 0.65 16.03 1.31
N ASN A 351 1.22 16.76 0.35
CA ASN A 351 2.43 17.55 0.59
C ASN A 351 2.25 18.61 1.69
N ASP A 352 1.04 19.16 1.85
CA ASP A 352 0.73 20.17 2.86
C ASP A 352 0.32 19.57 4.22
N GLY A 353 0.22 18.24 4.35
CA GLY A 353 -0.24 17.57 5.58
C GLY A 353 -1.69 17.88 5.97
N THR A 354 -2.50 18.28 5.01
CA THR A 354 -3.91 18.65 5.19
C THR A 354 -4.88 17.53 4.80
N LYS A 355 -4.36 16.44 4.21
CA LYS A 355 -5.13 15.26 3.80
C LYS A 355 -4.33 14.00 4.06
N VAL A 356 -5.03 12.89 4.27
CA VAL A 356 -4.44 11.56 4.35
C VAL A 356 -5.26 10.57 3.53
N VAL A 357 -4.55 9.74 2.76
CA VAL A 357 -5.11 8.58 2.06
C VAL A 357 -4.74 7.34 2.84
N PHE A 358 -5.72 6.54 3.25
CA PHE A 358 -5.51 5.22 3.85
C PHE A 358 -5.90 4.12 2.88
N THR A 359 -5.13 3.03 2.84
CA THR A 359 -5.37 1.89 1.96
C THR A 359 -6.04 0.73 2.73
N ASP A 360 -7.06 0.11 2.14
CA ASP A 360 -7.65 -1.15 2.62
C ASP A 360 -7.06 -2.33 1.86
N GLU A 361 -6.21 -3.12 2.50
CA GLU A 361 -5.67 -4.34 1.92
C GLU A 361 -6.61 -5.54 2.14
N TRP A 362 -7.87 -5.38 1.72
CA TRP A 362 -8.83 -6.47 1.72
C TRP A 362 -8.30 -7.67 0.93
N GLY A 363 -8.44 -8.85 1.53
CA GLY A 363 -7.87 -10.09 1.03
C GLY A 363 -6.43 -10.34 1.46
N GLY A 364 -5.76 -9.38 2.11
CA GLY A 364 -4.40 -9.49 2.64
C GLY A 364 -3.39 -9.70 1.52
N GLY A 365 -3.51 -8.91 0.46
CA GLY A 365 -2.61 -8.89 -0.70
C GLY A 365 -2.63 -10.13 -1.60
N THR A 366 -3.30 -11.21 -1.18
CA THR A 366 -3.23 -12.53 -1.85
C THR A 366 -4.51 -12.91 -2.59
N GLN A 367 -5.61 -12.18 -2.41
CA GLN A 367 -6.92 -12.52 -2.96
C GLN A 367 -7.33 -11.55 -4.09
N PRO A 368 -8.23 -11.99 -4.99
CA PRO A 368 -8.70 -11.14 -6.09
C PRO A 368 -9.82 -10.23 -5.60
N ARG A 369 -9.49 -9.00 -5.14
CA ARG A 369 -10.46 -8.06 -4.52
C ARG A 369 -10.82 -6.85 -5.40
N CYS A 370 -10.43 -6.88 -6.66
CA CYS A 370 -10.85 -5.94 -7.69
C CYS A 370 -11.87 -6.55 -8.67
N ARG A 371 -12.75 -7.46 -8.24
CA ARG A 371 -13.67 -8.15 -9.19
C ARG A 371 -14.87 -7.26 -9.51
N GLU A 372 -15.55 -7.55 -10.63
CA GLU A 372 -16.80 -6.87 -11.02
C GLU A 372 -17.90 -6.92 -9.93
N THR A 373 -17.89 -7.97 -9.10
CA THR A 373 -18.84 -8.12 -7.98
C THR A 373 -18.45 -7.37 -6.71
N ASP A 374 -17.19 -6.92 -6.63
CA ASP A 374 -16.69 -6.18 -5.48
C ASP A 374 -17.08 -4.71 -5.64
N LYS A 375 -17.64 -4.12 -4.58
CA LYS A 375 -18.07 -2.73 -4.63
C LYS A 375 -16.88 -1.76 -4.66
N PRO A 376 -17.08 -0.53 -5.17
CA PRO A 376 -16.04 0.51 -5.17
C PRO A 376 -15.50 0.85 -3.79
N GLU A 377 -16.28 0.73 -2.72
CA GLU A 377 -15.85 1.03 -1.35
C GLU A 377 -15.12 -0.11 -0.62
N TRP A 378 -14.95 -1.29 -1.22
CA TRP A 378 -14.29 -2.45 -0.58
C TRP A 378 -12.88 -2.67 -1.13
N GLY A 379 -11.86 -2.81 -0.29
CA GLY A 379 -10.47 -2.91 -0.77
C GLY A 379 -10.03 -1.66 -1.54
N ALA A 380 -10.48 -0.50 -1.06
CA ALA A 380 -10.33 0.80 -1.68
C ALA A 380 -9.44 1.70 -0.81
N ASP A 381 -9.01 2.81 -1.37
CA ASP A 381 -8.48 3.92 -0.59
C ASP A 381 -9.63 4.71 0.04
N ALA A 382 -9.42 5.18 1.26
CA ALA A 382 -10.27 6.17 1.92
C ALA A 382 -9.49 7.47 2.12
N ILE A 383 -10.05 8.57 1.63
CA ILE A 383 -9.45 9.90 1.66
C ILE A 383 -10.09 10.71 2.77
N PHE A 384 -9.27 11.30 3.63
CA PHE A 384 -9.69 12.15 4.74
C PHE A 384 -9.05 13.52 4.64
N ASP A 385 -9.83 14.57 4.89
CA ASP A 385 -9.29 15.91 5.17
C ASP A 385 -8.93 16.01 6.65
N ILE A 386 -7.81 16.67 6.95
CA ILE A 386 -7.34 16.93 8.32
C ILE A 386 -7.70 18.36 8.70
N VAL A 387 -8.67 18.50 9.60
CA VAL A 387 -9.19 19.80 10.06
C VAL A 387 -9.09 19.84 11.59
N ASP A 388 -8.36 20.83 12.11
CA ASP A 388 -8.11 21.01 13.55
C ASP A 388 -7.57 19.73 14.23
N GLY A 389 -6.65 19.04 13.55
CA GLY A 389 -6.03 17.80 14.04
C GLY A 389 -6.95 16.58 14.03
N LYS A 390 -8.07 16.63 13.31
CA LYS A 390 -9.03 15.52 13.18
C LYS A 390 -9.26 15.13 11.73
N MET A 391 -9.39 13.83 11.50
CA MET A 391 -9.65 13.25 10.19
C MET A 391 -11.15 13.27 9.89
N GLN A 392 -11.52 13.88 8.77
CA GLN A 392 -12.89 13.93 8.26
C GLN A 392 -12.96 13.18 6.94
N PHE A 393 -13.75 12.11 6.90
CA PHE A 393 -13.92 11.31 5.69
C PHE A 393 -14.47 12.15 4.53
N ALA A 394 -13.82 12.11 3.38
CA ALA A 394 -14.20 12.83 2.17
C ALA A 394 -14.78 11.89 1.11
N SER A 395 -14.02 10.88 0.69
CA SER A 395 -14.42 9.95 -0.38
C SER A 395 -13.61 8.66 -0.36
N TYR A 396 -13.98 7.74 -1.27
CA TYR A 396 -13.17 6.57 -1.60
C TYR A 396 -12.59 6.70 -3.01
N TYR A 397 -11.44 6.08 -3.22
CA TYR A 397 -10.90 5.80 -4.54
C TYR A 397 -10.63 4.30 -4.68
N LYS A 398 -11.01 3.72 -5.81
CA LYS A 398 -10.63 2.36 -6.18
C LYS A 398 -10.31 2.33 -7.65
N LEU A 399 -9.31 1.53 -8.02
CA LEU A 399 -8.98 1.24 -9.42
C LEU A 399 -10.28 1.02 -10.24
N PRO A 400 -10.54 1.81 -11.29
CA PRO A 400 -11.85 1.86 -11.96
C PRO A 400 -12.04 0.74 -13.00
N VAL A 401 -11.29 -0.37 -12.87
CA VAL A 401 -11.37 -1.52 -13.77
C VAL A 401 -11.47 -2.82 -12.98
N PRO A 402 -12.36 -3.76 -13.39
CA PRO A 402 -12.39 -5.07 -12.78
C PRO A 402 -11.23 -5.96 -13.26
N GLN A 403 -10.65 -6.71 -12.34
CA GLN A 403 -9.65 -7.75 -12.59
C GLN A 403 -10.26 -9.16 -12.50
N THR A 404 -9.54 -10.15 -13.01
CA THR A 404 -10.01 -11.54 -12.99
C THR A 404 -9.83 -12.19 -11.61
N VAL A 405 -10.38 -13.40 -11.45
CA VAL A 405 -10.19 -14.19 -10.21
C VAL A 405 -8.78 -14.81 -10.09
N ASN A 406 -7.95 -14.69 -11.12
CA ASN A 406 -6.58 -15.20 -11.14
C ASN A 406 -5.55 -14.14 -10.72
N GLU A 407 -6.00 -12.94 -10.38
CA GLU A 407 -5.15 -11.79 -10.06
C GLU A 407 -5.39 -11.35 -8.63
N ASN A 408 -4.38 -11.47 -7.77
CA ASN A 408 -4.43 -10.74 -6.51
C ASN A 408 -4.41 -9.24 -6.82
N CYS A 409 -5.41 -8.52 -6.33
CA CYS A 409 -5.58 -7.11 -6.63
C CYS A 409 -6.29 -6.43 -5.47
N VAL A 410 -5.64 -5.40 -4.93
CA VAL A 410 -6.11 -4.51 -3.88
C VAL A 410 -5.15 -3.31 -3.80
N ALA A 411 -5.58 -2.20 -3.18
CA ALA A 411 -4.74 -1.03 -2.94
C ALA A 411 -3.48 -1.41 -2.14
N HIS A 412 -2.34 -0.83 -2.50
CA HIS A 412 -1.08 -0.98 -1.79
C HIS A 412 -0.23 0.30 -1.86
N ASN A 413 1.05 0.22 -1.53
CA ASN A 413 1.88 1.39 -1.26
C ASN A 413 2.14 2.29 -2.49
N GLY A 414 2.31 3.58 -2.20
CA GLY A 414 2.42 4.66 -3.17
C GLY A 414 3.07 5.92 -2.59
N SER A 415 3.30 6.93 -3.43
CA SER A 415 3.81 8.24 -2.99
C SER A 415 3.21 9.39 -3.78
N VAL A 416 3.32 10.59 -3.20
CA VAL A 416 2.90 11.82 -3.86
C VAL A 416 3.90 12.21 -4.96
N VAL A 417 3.41 12.52 -6.14
CA VAL A 417 4.17 13.14 -7.23
C VAL A 417 4.21 14.65 -6.97
N PRO A 418 5.40 15.29 -6.93
CA PRO A 418 5.56 16.69 -6.53
C PRO A 418 5.16 17.67 -7.65
N VAL A 419 3.93 17.63 -8.13
CA VAL A 419 3.39 18.64 -9.05
C VAL A 419 2.97 19.87 -8.25
N PRO A 420 3.47 21.09 -8.56
CA PRO A 420 3.11 22.29 -7.81
C PRO A 420 1.59 22.50 -7.76
N GLY A 421 1.02 22.47 -6.55
CA GLY A 421 -0.40 22.80 -6.32
C GLY A 421 -1.41 21.72 -6.63
N ARG A 422 -0.95 20.50 -6.89
CA ARG A 422 -1.82 19.34 -7.05
C ARG A 422 -1.39 18.25 -6.07
N ASP A 423 -2.37 17.50 -5.61
CA ASP A 423 -2.17 16.31 -4.82
C ASP A 423 -2.36 15.11 -5.75
N ILE A 424 -1.25 14.53 -6.22
CA ILE A 424 -1.26 13.38 -7.14
C ILE A 424 -0.55 12.21 -6.46
N LEU A 425 -1.21 11.07 -6.33
CA LEU A 425 -0.64 9.84 -5.80
C LEU A 425 -0.30 8.91 -6.95
N VAL A 426 0.92 8.36 -6.99
CA VAL A 426 1.24 7.15 -7.77
C VAL A 426 1.21 5.96 -6.83
N GLN A 427 0.44 4.93 -7.16
CA GLN A 427 0.13 3.84 -6.24
C GLN A 427 0.08 2.48 -6.94
N ALA A 428 0.57 1.44 -6.25
CA ALA A 428 0.46 0.06 -6.69
C ALA A 428 -0.89 -0.58 -6.32
N TRP A 429 -1.37 -1.48 -7.17
CA TRP A 429 -2.60 -2.26 -7.02
C TRP A 429 -2.37 -3.76 -7.19
N TYR A 430 -1.19 -4.25 -6.78
CA TYR A 430 -0.74 -5.62 -7.01
C TYR A 430 -0.80 -6.00 -8.51
N GLN A 431 -1.50 -7.08 -8.89
CA GLN A 431 -1.63 -7.46 -10.29
C GLN A 431 -2.58 -6.54 -11.07
N GLY A 432 -3.31 -5.65 -10.42
CA GLY A 432 -4.03 -4.55 -11.10
C GLY A 432 -3.14 -3.41 -11.56
N GLY A 433 -1.82 -3.59 -11.47
CA GLY A 433 -0.83 -2.65 -11.99
C GLY A 433 -0.59 -1.46 -11.07
N LEU A 434 -0.48 -0.28 -11.66
CA LEU A 434 -0.35 0.99 -10.96
C LEU A 434 -1.37 2.00 -11.48
N SER A 435 -1.78 2.90 -10.60
CA SER A 435 -2.65 4.02 -10.92
C SER A 435 -2.03 5.34 -10.44
N LEU A 436 -2.13 6.38 -11.26
CA LEU A 436 -1.92 7.76 -10.83
C LEU A 436 -3.26 8.43 -10.59
N VAL A 437 -3.46 8.93 -9.38
CA VAL A 437 -4.73 9.47 -8.90
C VAL A 437 -4.52 10.93 -8.52
N ASP A 438 -5.24 11.84 -9.17
CA ASP A 438 -5.35 13.21 -8.68
C ASP A 438 -6.44 13.27 -7.61
N PHE A 439 -6.05 13.63 -6.40
CA PHE A 439 -6.93 13.83 -5.23
C PHE A 439 -6.85 15.26 -4.68
N THR A 440 -6.50 16.22 -5.55
CA THR A 440 -6.51 17.65 -5.22
C THR A 440 -7.90 18.09 -4.73
N ASP A 441 -8.97 17.54 -5.31
CA ASP A 441 -10.30 17.55 -4.70
C ASP A 441 -10.54 16.21 -3.97
N SER A 442 -10.45 16.24 -2.64
CA SER A 442 -10.65 15.07 -1.78
C SER A 442 -12.01 14.40 -1.97
N ALA A 443 -13.01 15.12 -2.50
CA ALA A 443 -14.35 14.58 -2.72
C ALA A 443 -14.49 13.85 -4.08
N ASN A 444 -13.59 14.12 -5.04
CA ASN A 444 -13.70 13.61 -6.42
C ASN A 444 -12.33 13.15 -6.98
N PRO A 445 -11.67 12.16 -6.35
CA PRO A 445 -10.40 11.63 -6.84
C PRO A 445 -10.56 11.03 -8.24
N THR A 446 -9.60 11.29 -9.14
CA THR A 446 -9.67 10.88 -10.54
C THR A 446 -8.38 10.19 -10.99
N GLU A 447 -8.50 9.03 -11.64
CA GLU A 447 -7.36 8.35 -12.29
C GLU A 447 -6.92 9.12 -13.53
N ILE A 448 -5.68 9.61 -13.54
CA ILE A 448 -5.11 10.40 -14.65
C ILE A 448 -4.12 9.61 -15.51
N ALA A 449 -3.49 8.57 -14.97
CA ALA A 449 -2.63 7.64 -15.71
C ALA A 449 -2.70 6.23 -15.10
N PHE A 450 -2.38 5.21 -15.89
CA PHE A 450 -2.26 3.84 -15.39
C PHE A 450 -1.28 3.03 -16.24
N PHE A 451 -0.70 2.02 -15.63
CA PHE A 451 -0.08 0.89 -16.32
C PHE A 451 -0.63 -0.40 -15.72
N ASP A 452 -0.99 -1.35 -16.56
CA ASP A 452 -1.48 -2.65 -16.15
C ASP A 452 -1.01 -3.75 -17.10
N ARG A 453 -1.08 -4.99 -16.65
CA ARG A 453 -0.72 -6.18 -17.42
C ARG A 453 -1.72 -7.30 -17.15
N GLY A 454 -1.78 -8.28 -18.04
CA GLY A 454 -2.54 -9.50 -17.81
C GLY A 454 -1.99 -10.31 -16.62
N PRO A 455 -2.75 -11.34 -16.19
CA PRO A 455 -2.39 -12.18 -15.05
C PRO A 455 -1.01 -12.82 -15.25
N VAL A 456 -0.28 -13.04 -14.17
CA VAL A 456 0.97 -13.83 -14.26
C VAL A 456 0.73 -15.28 -14.71
N SER A 457 -0.50 -15.77 -14.52
CA SER A 457 -0.96 -17.11 -14.88
C SER A 457 -2.44 -17.09 -15.28
N GLY A 458 -2.75 -17.63 -16.46
CA GLY A 458 -4.13 -17.78 -16.93
C GLY A 458 -4.89 -18.94 -16.29
N GLU A 459 -4.19 -19.84 -15.58
CA GLU A 459 -4.76 -21.09 -15.08
C GLU A 459 -5.10 -21.04 -13.58
N SER A 460 -4.40 -20.21 -12.81
CA SER A 460 -4.55 -20.14 -11.36
C SER A 460 -4.02 -18.82 -10.80
N LEU A 461 -4.56 -18.43 -9.64
CA LEU A 461 -4.04 -17.29 -8.88
C LEU A 461 -2.65 -17.61 -8.33
N VAL A 462 -1.68 -16.80 -8.72
CA VAL A 462 -0.30 -16.83 -8.23
C VAL A 462 0.07 -15.41 -7.80
N LEU A 463 0.62 -15.28 -6.59
CA LEU A 463 1.01 -13.99 -6.03
C LEU A 463 2.06 -13.30 -6.92
N ALA A 464 1.71 -12.14 -7.44
CA ALA A 464 2.56 -11.29 -8.26
C ALA A 464 2.01 -9.86 -8.25
N GLY A 465 2.53 -9.01 -9.13
CA GLY A 465 2.12 -7.62 -9.28
C GLY A 465 3.07 -6.66 -8.60
N LEU A 466 2.79 -5.37 -8.76
CA LEU A 466 3.58 -4.31 -8.13
C LEU A 466 3.24 -4.31 -6.62
N TRP A 467 4.26 -4.55 -5.79
CA TRP A 467 4.17 -4.37 -4.34
C TRP A 467 4.04 -2.88 -4.03
N SER A 468 4.95 -2.06 -4.54
CA SER A 468 4.88 -0.61 -4.35
C SER A 468 5.32 0.12 -5.62
N THR A 469 4.89 1.39 -5.75
CA THR A 469 5.36 2.30 -6.80
C THR A 469 5.63 3.69 -6.22
N TYR A 470 6.80 4.26 -6.54
CA TYR A 470 7.21 5.55 -6.01
C TYR A 470 7.71 6.49 -7.08
N TRP A 471 7.39 7.78 -6.92
CA TRP A 471 8.05 8.83 -7.68
C TRP A 471 9.44 9.10 -7.09
N TYR A 472 10.47 8.99 -7.91
CA TYR A 472 11.82 9.30 -7.49
C TYR A 472 12.57 10.06 -8.58
N ASN A 473 12.83 11.35 -8.37
CA ASN A 473 13.75 12.13 -9.20
C ASN A 473 13.43 12.11 -10.73
N GLY A 474 12.15 12.22 -11.09
CA GLY A 474 11.71 12.34 -12.50
C GLY A 474 11.21 11.04 -13.15
N LYS A 475 11.11 9.96 -12.39
CA LYS A 475 10.71 8.63 -12.84
C LYS A 475 9.84 7.98 -11.78
N VAL A 476 9.03 7.00 -12.18
CA VAL A 476 8.35 6.10 -11.25
C VAL A 476 9.11 4.79 -11.22
N VAL A 477 9.37 4.26 -10.02
CA VAL A 477 10.04 2.97 -9.83
C VAL A 477 9.12 2.08 -9.00
N GLY A 478 8.96 0.82 -9.38
CA GLY A 478 8.14 -0.13 -8.64
C GLY A 478 8.83 -1.48 -8.46
N THR A 479 8.66 -2.06 -7.28
CA THR A 479 9.05 -3.45 -7.03
C THR A 479 7.90 -4.37 -7.39
N GLU A 480 8.18 -5.33 -8.26
CA GLU A 480 7.25 -6.38 -8.64
C GLU A 480 7.58 -7.66 -7.87
N ILE A 481 6.59 -8.19 -7.15
CA ILE A 481 6.69 -9.31 -6.19
C ILE A 481 7.46 -10.52 -6.74
N SER A 482 7.20 -10.88 -7.98
CA SER A 482 7.71 -12.08 -8.65
C SER A 482 8.60 -11.78 -9.88
N ARG A 483 8.57 -10.57 -10.43
CA ARG A 483 9.16 -10.20 -11.73
C ARG A 483 10.30 -9.19 -11.63
N GLY A 484 10.65 -8.68 -10.45
CA GLY A 484 11.84 -7.85 -10.28
C GLY A 484 11.53 -6.36 -10.10
N LEU A 485 12.23 -5.51 -10.82
CA LEU A 485 12.10 -4.05 -10.74
C LEU A 485 11.53 -3.49 -12.03
N ASP A 486 10.49 -2.67 -11.94
CA ASP A 486 9.93 -1.93 -13.06
C ASP A 486 10.25 -0.43 -12.90
N THR A 487 10.48 0.23 -14.03
CA THR A 487 10.71 1.68 -14.11
C THR A 487 9.80 2.28 -15.17
N PHE A 488 9.25 3.45 -14.91
CA PHE A 488 8.24 4.08 -15.75
C PHE A 488 8.50 5.58 -15.94
N GLY A 489 8.04 6.10 -17.08
CA GLY A 489 8.08 7.51 -17.44
C GLY A 489 6.68 8.08 -17.60
N LEU A 490 6.42 9.25 -17.01
CA LEU A 490 5.16 9.96 -17.23
C LEU A 490 5.14 10.63 -18.61
N LEU A 491 3.99 10.56 -19.27
CA LEU A 491 3.78 11.15 -20.59
C LEU A 491 2.89 12.40 -20.48
N GLU A 492 3.17 13.37 -21.35
CA GLU A 492 2.30 14.54 -21.52
C GLU A 492 0.89 14.12 -21.95
N SER A 493 -0.12 14.72 -21.33
CA SER A 493 -1.53 14.46 -21.60
C SER A 493 -2.41 15.66 -21.28
N GLU A 494 -3.70 15.59 -21.62
CA GLU A 494 -4.68 16.61 -21.23
C GLU A 494 -4.79 16.80 -19.72
N GLN A 495 -4.50 15.76 -18.93
CA GLN A 495 -4.60 15.77 -17.47
C GLN A 495 -3.29 16.15 -16.77
N MET A 496 -2.16 16.11 -17.48
CA MET A 496 -0.83 16.42 -16.94
C MET A 496 0.07 16.95 -18.05
N SER A 497 0.38 18.25 -17.99
CA SER A 497 1.15 18.91 -19.04
C SER A 497 2.64 18.60 -18.96
N ARG A 498 3.37 18.95 -20.02
CA ARG A 498 4.84 18.86 -20.03
C ARG A 498 5.48 19.69 -18.92
N ASP A 499 4.96 20.88 -18.65
CA ASP A 499 5.51 21.76 -17.61
C ASP A 499 5.22 21.22 -16.21
N GLU A 500 4.07 20.56 -15.99
CA GLU A 500 3.78 19.86 -14.73
C GLU A 500 4.76 18.70 -14.47
N ILE A 501 5.03 17.87 -15.49
CA ILE A 501 6.01 16.77 -15.40
C ILE A 501 7.42 17.33 -15.16
N ALA A 502 7.79 18.39 -15.87
CA ALA A 502 9.10 19.03 -15.73
C ALA A 502 9.27 19.67 -14.34
N ALA A 503 8.26 20.37 -13.83
CA ALA A 503 8.28 20.97 -12.49
C ALA A 503 8.38 19.91 -11.39
N ALA A 504 7.66 18.78 -11.52
CA ALA A 504 7.82 17.66 -10.60
C ALA A 504 9.23 17.06 -10.63
N SER A 505 9.85 17.02 -11.82
CA SER A 505 11.21 16.49 -12.00
C SER A 505 12.33 17.45 -11.52
N GLN A 506 11.99 18.69 -11.17
CA GLN A 506 12.91 19.64 -10.54
C GLN A 506 13.08 19.37 -9.05
N VAL A 507 12.10 18.73 -8.40
CA VAL A 507 12.24 18.26 -7.02
C VAL A 507 13.16 17.05 -7.01
N ARG A 508 14.32 17.22 -6.38
CA ARG A 508 15.35 16.20 -6.25
C ARG A 508 15.52 15.82 -4.80
N LEU A 509 15.31 14.54 -4.51
CA LEU A 509 15.50 13.93 -3.21
C LEU A 509 16.87 13.26 -3.20
N ALA A 510 17.64 13.51 -2.14
CA ALA A 510 18.85 12.75 -1.88
C ALA A 510 18.50 11.31 -1.45
N GLU A 511 17.42 11.18 -0.70
CA GLU A 511 16.90 9.92 -0.16
C GLU A 511 15.38 9.91 -0.22
N PHE A 512 14.80 8.72 -0.36
CA PHE A 512 13.36 8.48 -0.25
C PHE A 512 13.11 7.14 0.44
N ASN A 513 12.20 7.12 1.41
CA ASN A 513 11.72 5.90 2.07
C ASN A 513 10.19 5.86 2.00
N ALA A 514 9.64 4.67 1.74
CA ALA A 514 8.20 4.44 1.52
C ALA A 514 7.26 5.09 2.56
N GLN A 515 7.65 5.10 3.84
CA GLN A 515 6.86 5.66 4.94
C GLN A 515 7.52 6.89 5.62
N MET A 516 8.52 7.52 5.01
CA MET A 516 9.09 8.78 5.50
C MET A 516 8.85 9.89 4.47
N GLN A 517 7.97 10.82 4.79
CA GLN A 517 7.66 11.96 3.95
C GLN A 517 8.53 13.18 4.28
N THR A 518 9.04 13.80 3.23
CA THR A 518 9.70 15.10 3.25
C THR A 518 8.85 16.11 2.52
N ARG A 519 8.94 17.38 2.89
CA ARG A 519 8.20 18.44 2.22
C ARG A 519 8.80 18.74 0.86
N PHE A 520 7.98 18.66 -0.17
CA PHE A 520 8.35 19.15 -1.48
C PHE A 520 8.25 20.66 -1.55
N THR A 521 9.30 21.28 -2.07
CA THR A 521 9.39 22.70 -2.39
C THR A 521 9.90 22.86 -3.81
N TRP A 522 9.52 23.96 -4.45
CA TRP A 522 9.89 24.25 -5.83
C TRP A 522 10.58 25.61 -5.90
N GLU A 523 11.78 25.64 -6.48
CA GLU A 523 12.43 26.90 -6.82
C GLU A 523 11.67 27.59 -7.96
N PRO A 524 11.56 28.94 -7.95
CA PRO A 524 10.92 29.66 -9.04
C PRO A 524 11.59 29.37 -10.39
N SER A 525 10.83 28.82 -11.33
CA SER A 525 11.28 28.45 -12.67
C SER A 525 10.19 28.70 -13.72
N PHE A 526 10.56 28.62 -15.00
CA PHE A 526 9.56 28.74 -16.08
C PHE A 526 8.61 27.54 -16.08
N GLU A 527 9.11 26.36 -15.73
CA GLU A 527 8.33 25.13 -15.65
C GLU A 527 7.31 25.20 -14.50
N VAL A 528 7.68 25.76 -13.34
CA VAL A 528 6.72 25.97 -12.24
C VAL A 528 5.66 27.00 -12.64
N ALA A 529 6.04 28.09 -13.32
CA ALA A 529 5.07 29.07 -13.80
C ALA A 529 4.15 28.50 -14.89
N GLY A 530 4.71 27.73 -15.82
CA GLY A 530 4.01 27.03 -16.89
C GLY A 530 3.02 26.01 -16.34
N ALA A 531 3.44 25.17 -15.39
CA ALA A 531 2.57 24.20 -14.71
C ALA A 531 1.33 24.88 -14.10
N ARG A 532 1.50 26.03 -13.44
CA ARG A 532 0.38 26.80 -12.87
C ARG A 532 -0.51 27.43 -13.94
N LEU A 533 0.06 27.92 -15.04
CA LEU A 533 -0.69 28.46 -16.16
C LEU A 533 -1.54 27.36 -16.83
N ASP A 534 -0.92 26.22 -17.14
CA ASP A 534 -1.60 25.07 -17.75
C ASP A 534 -2.76 24.56 -16.87
N GLN A 535 -2.57 24.55 -15.55
CA GLN A 535 -3.63 24.24 -14.59
C GLN A 535 -4.80 25.23 -14.67
N LEU A 536 -4.52 26.53 -14.76
CA LEU A 536 -5.53 27.58 -14.87
C LEU A 536 -6.27 27.57 -16.22
N GLU A 537 -5.57 27.25 -17.30
CA GLU A 537 -6.19 27.08 -18.62
C GLU A 537 -7.11 25.85 -18.62
N ARG A 538 -6.65 24.73 -18.02
CA ARG A 538 -7.44 23.49 -17.89
C ARG A 538 -8.67 23.65 -16.99
N SER A 539 -8.61 24.46 -15.93
CA SER A 539 -9.78 24.79 -15.10
C SER A 539 -10.71 25.83 -15.74
N GLY A 540 -10.28 26.49 -16.82
CA GLY A 540 -11.01 27.57 -17.47
C GLY A 540 -10.96 28.91 -16.73
N ASP A 541 -10.04 29.06 -15.77
CA ASP A 541 -9.83 30.28 -14.99
C ASP A 541 -9.08 31.36 -15.77
N VAL A 542 -8.42 30.98 -16.87
CA VAL A 542 -7.75 31.89 -17.81
C VAL A 542 -8.11 31.47 -19.23
N ASN A 543 -8.33 32.45 -20.12
CA ASN A 543 -8.68 32.25 -21.53
C ASN A 543 -7.64 32.85 -22.47
#